data_AF-A0A177QKJ4-F1
#
_entry.id   AF-A0A177QKJ4-F1
#
_cell.length_a   1.000
_cell.length_b   1.000
_cell.length_c   1.000
_cell.angle_alpha   90.00
_cell.angle_beta   90.00
_cell.angle_gamma   90.00
#
_symmetry.space_group_name_H-M   'P 1'
#
loop_
_entity.id
_entity.type
_entity.pdbx_description
1 polymer ?
#
loop_
_entity_poly.entity_id
_entity_poly.type
_entity_poly.pdbx_seq_one_letter_code
_entity_poly.pdbx_strand_id
1 'polypeptide(L)'
;MKRLPHSLFALLVILLVQAGCSSSVLQLRDQPDLYHGKFRQKLADNKELATKFLACTGQAHDEPLNKRGDAGTSPELLSLRTPAGQATSVRPLTAVIETIRKRHPEKEASLAILADVLDDVANDATARIDLGKLTQVIETAGQWHGSLGLDEDQIEQDSSRFARMLLAYNKAYFGDLSFKANQISAGAGLRGVVTVTSKGFVDRSGNALLFPGISAEIEVSPANSVRLSATAVDSQRVSADLIRVFLEAFFDTAFRVPAVHGATALRVGPKSQESPYPEYDADHPIIPLEALARIARDSMRAEAAVTSLVGKTVRGGSVFGTQNETLAATLETAAGVMVKKLVEHEGFCYFQVTEGKPINASGDPNETRTAPVQTGSVTTP
;
A
#
# COMPACT_ATOMS: atom_id res chain seq x y z
N MET A 1 -50.15 -31.13 30.56
CA MET A 1 -48.75 -30.82 30.17
C MET A 1 -48.58 -31.11 28.69
N LYS A 2 -48.53 -30.08 27.83
CA LYS A 2 -48.40 -30.25 26.37
C LYS A 2 -46.91 -30.47 26.03
N ARG A 3 -46.59 -31.60 25.39
CA ARG A 3 -45.23 -31.92 24.94
C ARG A 3 -44.83 -30.92 23.86
N LEU A 4 -43.80 -30.12 24.13
CA LEU A 4 -43.17 -29.27 23.13
C LEU A 4 -42.64 -30.18 21.99
N PRO A 5 -42.97 -29.93 20.72
CA PRO A 5 -42.59 -30.82 19.64
C PRO A 5 -41.07 -30.80 19.50
N HIS A 6 -40.45 -31.97 19.61
CA HIS A 6 -38.99 -32.14 19.50
C HIS A 6 -38.43 -31.63 18.16
N SER A 7 -39.30 -31.49 17.15
CA SER A 7 -39.02 -30.84 15.87
C SER A 7 -38.61 -29.37 15.98
N LEU A 8 -39.18 -28.60 16.92
CA LEU A 8 -38.83 -27.19 17.12
C LEU A 8 -37.44 -27.05 17.72
N PHE A 9 -37.06 -27.97 18.61
CA PHE A 9 -35.74 -28.00 19.24
C PHE A 9 -34.65 -28.42 18.24
N ALA A 10 -34.93 -29.42 17.39
CA ALA A 10 -34.02 -29.82 16.31
C ALA A 10 -33.81 -28.69 15.29
N LEU A 11 -34.87 -27.95 14.93
CA LEU A 11 -34.78 -26.80 14.03
C LEU A 11 -33.96 -25.66 14.65
N LEU A 12 -34.14 -25.40 15.95
CA LEU A 12 -33.37 -24.38 16.68
C LEU A 12 -31.89 -24.76 16.83
N VAL A 13 -31.58 -26.04 17.04
CA VAL A 13 -30.20 -26.55 17.08
C VAL A 13 -29.56 -26.48 15.68
N ILE A 14 -30.28 -26.82 14.61
CA ILE A 14 -29.77 -26.68 13.24
C ILE A 14 -29.54 -25.20 12.89
N LEU A 15 -30.45 -24.30 13.29
CA LEU A 15 -30.28 -22.85 13.11
C LEU A 15 -29.13 -22.29 13.95
N LEU A 16 -28.91 -22.78 15.18
CA LEU A 16 -27.78 -22.40 16.02
C LEU A 16 -26.44 -22.99 15.54
N VAL A 17 -26.46 -24.18 14.92
CA VAL A 17 -25.27 -24.81 14.31
C VAL A 17 -24.95 -24.18 12.95
N GLN A 18 -25.94 -23.68 12.21
CA GLN A 18 -25.71 -22.88 11.00
C GLN A 18 -25.36 -21.41 11.30
N ALA A 19 -25.80 -20.85 12.43
CA ALA A 19 -25.35 -19.55 12.93
C ALA A 19 -24.04 -19.62 13.73
N GLY A 20 -23.59 -20.84 14.05
CA GLY A 20 -22.38 -21.09 14.83
C GLY A 20 -21.16 -21.27 13.94
N CYS A 21 -20.27 -20.28 13.97
CA CYS A 21 -18.85 -20.39 13.60
C CYS A 21 -18.51 -20.44 12.10
N SER A 22 -19.07 -19.55 11.28
CA SER A 22 -18.26 -18.96 10.20
C SER A 22 -17.32 -17.94 10.83
N SER A 23 -16.20 -18.37 11.39
CA SER A 23 -15.16 -17.45 11.82
C SER A 23 -14.79 -16.57 10.62
N SER A 24 -14.90 -15.23 10.76
CA SER A 24 -14.55 -14.19 9.78
C SER A 24 -13.04 -14.10 9.48
N VAL A 25 -12.35 -15.22 9.65
CA VAL A 25 -10.91 -15.36 9.69
C VAL A 25 -10.50 -16.11 8.44
N LEU A 26 -9.89 -15.39 7.51
CA LEU A 26 -9.39 -15.95 6.28
C LEU A 26 -8.03 -16.61 6.54
N GLN A 27 -7.92 -17.93 6.33
CA GLN A 27 -6.61 -18.59 6.30
C GLN A 27 -5.99 -18.42 4.93
N LEU A 28 -4.84 -17.73 4.87
CA LEU A 28 -4.05 -17.56 3.63
C LEU A 28 -3.20 -18.80 3.30
N ARG A 29 -3.19 -19.82 4.18
CA ARG A 29 -2.28 -20.96 4.17
C ARG A 29 -2.40 -21.88 2.95
N ASP A 30 -3.60 -21.99 2.36
CA ASP A 30 -3.86 -22.91 1.26
C ASP A 30 -3.42 -22.38 -0.12
N GLN A 31 -2.88 -21.16 -0.18
CA GLN A 31 -2.20 -20.65 -1.37
C GLN A 31 -0.69 -20.56 -1.11
N PRO A 32 0.07 -21.62 -1.44
CA PRO A 32 1.52 -21.70 -1.20
C PRO A 32 2.35 -20.64 -1.96
N ASP A 33 1.71 -19.83 -2.81
CA ASP A 33 2.33 -18.77 -3.59
C ASP A 33 2.18 -17.37 -2.98
N LEU A 34 1.67 -17.22 -1.75
CA LEU A 34 1.74 -15.94 -1.05
C LEU A 34 3.16 -15.71 -0.51
N TYR A 35 3.97 -15.03 -1.34
CA TYR A 35 5.44 -14.88 -1.30
C TYR A 35 6.10 -14.40 0.01
N HIS A 36 5.35 -14.04 1.06
CA HIS A 36 5.88 -13.48 2.31
C HIS A 36 6.85 -14.41 3.04
N GLY A 37 6.50 -15.70 3.20
CA GLY A 37 7.40 -16.68 3.83
C GLY A 37 8.58 -17.10 2.94
N LYS A 38 8.49 -16.87 1.63
CA LYS A 38 9.44 -17.42 0.64
C LYS A 38 10.83 -16.77 0.73
N PHE A 39 10.90 -15.48 1.04
CA PHE A 39 12.21 -14.80 1.16
C PHE A 39 13.00 -15.31 2.36
N ARG A 40 12.35 -15.50 3.51
CA ARG A 40 12.99 -16.06 4.71
C ARG A 40 13.42 -17.51 4.51
N GLN A 41 12.52 -18.32 3.94
CA GLN A 41 12.83 -19.73 3.67
C GLN A 41 14.06 -19.85 2.75
N LYS A 42 14.18 -19.00 1.73
CA LYS A 42 15.36 -18.96 0.84
C LYS A 42 16.65 -18.54 1.55
N LEU A 43 16.55 -17.82 2.66
CA LEU A 43 17.69 -17.37 3.47
C LEU A 43 17.96 -18.28 4.69
N ALA A 44 17.13 -19.28 4.94
CA ALA A 44 17.22 -20.14 6.13
C ALA A 44 18.58 -20.85 6.25
N ASP A 45 19.16 -21.23 5.11
CA ASP A 45 20.45 -21.90 5.04
C ASP A 45 21.65 -20.94 5.20
N ASN A 46 21.43 -19.62 5.17
CA ASN A 46 22.47 -18.60 5.31
C ASN A 46 22.14 -17.60 6.43
N LYS A 47 22.62 -17.91 7.64
CA LYS A 47 22.39 -17.11 8.86
C LYS A 47 22.86 -15.65 8.74
N GLU A 48 23.94 -15.39 8.02
CA GLU A 48 24.45 -14.02 7.82
C GLU A 48 23.48 -13.20 6.97
N LEU A 49 23.06 -13.74 5.81
CA LEU A 49 22.10 -13.07 4.94
C LEU A 49 20.74 -12.93 5.61
N ALA A 50 20.29 -13.93 6.36
CA ALA A 50 19.06 -13.84 7.15
C ALA A 50 19.12 -12.71 8.19
N THR A 51 20.25 -12.52 8.86
CA THR A 51 20.44 -11.42 9.83
C THR A 51 20.44 -10.06 9.13
N LYS A 52 21.11 -9.93 7.99
CA LYS A 52 21.10 -8.69 7.17
C LYS A 52 19.68 -8.39 6.65
N PHE A 53 18.96 -9.41 6.20
CA PHE A 53 17.58 -9.30 5.74
C PHE A 53 16.66 -8.80 6.86
N LEU A 54 16.72 -9.42 8.04
CA LEU A 54 15.92 -8.99 9.18
C LEU A 54 16.24 -7.55 9.60
N ALA A 55 17.53 -7.19 9.62
CA ALA A 55 17.95 -5.82 9.89
C ALA A 55 17.36 -4.83 8.88
N CYS A 56 17.42 -5.15 7.57
CA CYS A 56 16.83 -4.35 6.52
C CYS A 56 15.31 -4.19 6.69
N THR A 57 14.57 -5.28 6.92
CA THR A 57 13.11 -5.22 7.04
C THR A 57 12.65 -4.41 8.26
N GLY A 58 13.49 -4.28 9.28
CA GLY A 58 13.18 -3.50 10.49
C GLY A 58 13.48 -2.00 10.41
N GLN A 59 13.90 -1.51 9.25
CA GLN A 59 14.29 -0.11 9.04
C GLN A 59 13.50 0.55 7.91
N ALA A 60 13.28 1.86 8.02
CA ALA A 60 12.89 2.69 6.87
C ALA A 60 14.14 2.99 6.01
N HIS A 61 14.03 2.91 4.69
CA HIS A 61 15.21 2.92 3.79
C HIS A 61 15.95 4.27 3.67
N ASP A 62 15.47 5.34 4.29
CA ASP A 62 16.13 6.65 4.30
C ASP A 62 16.91 6.99 5.57
N GLU A 63 16.77 6.18 6.63
CA GLU A 63 17.47 6.47 7.88
C GLU A 63 18.97 6.19 7.72
N PRO A 64 19.86 7.17 7.98
CA PRO A 64 21.28 6.94 7.86
C PRO A 64 21.72 5.83 8.82
N LEU A 65 22.45 4.83 8.29
CA LEU A 65 23.01 3.70 9.05
C LEU A 65 23.81 4.12 10.30
N ASN A 66 24.30 5.37 10.35
CA ASN A 66 25.04 5.95 11.47
C ASN A 66 24.18 6.36 12.67
N LYS A 67 22.84 6.37 12.56
CA LYS A 67 21.92 6.36 13.71
C LYS A 67 21.60 4.94 14.16
N ARG A 68 22.60 4.05 14.09
CA ARG A 68 22.70 2.83 14.88
C ARG A 68 22.85 3.26 16.35
N GLY A 69 21.77 3.81 16.92
CA GLY A 69 21.71 4.15 18.32
C GLY A 69 22.13 2.92 19.10
N ASP A 70 23.07 3.13 20.02
CA ASP A 70 23.53 2.11 20.96
C ASP A 70 22.34 1.28 21.41
N ALA A 71 22.45 -0.03 21.24
CA ALA A 71 21.45 -1.02 21.67
C ALA A 71 21.30 -1.09 23.21
N GLY A 72 21.57 0.01 23.93
CA GLY A 72 21.61 0.12 25.38
C GLY A 72 20.44 0.88 26.01
N THR A 73 19.60 1.55 25.23
CA THR A 73 18.44 2.29 25.77
C THR A 73 17.23 2.18 24.85
N SER A 74 16.72 0.95 24.74
CA SER A 74 15.37 0.74 24.19
C SER A 74 14.36 1.34 25.18
N PRO A 75 13.42 2.20 24.73
CA PRO A 75 12.17 2.31 25.45
C PRO A 75 11.56 0.91 25.51
N GLU A 76 10.99 0.56 26.65
CA GLU A 76 10.24 -0.66 26.91
C GLU A 76 8.98 -0.69 26.03
N LEU A 77 9.18 -0.91 24.73
CA LEU A 77 8.15 -0.99 23.70
C LEU A 77 7.87 -2.48 23.48
N LEU A 78 6.73 -2.93 24.00
CA LEU A 78 5.98 -4.12 23.59
C LEU A 78 6.85 -5.25 23.01
N SER A 79 7.81 -5.73 23.79
CA SER A 79 8.50 -6.98 23.49
C SER A 79 7.56 -8.12 23.87
N LEU A 80 6.51 -8.32 23.07
CA LEU A 80 5.85 -9.61 23.01
C LEU A 80 6.95 -10.61 22.66
N ARG A 81 7.25 -11.51 23.60
CA ARG A 81 8.11 -12.68 23.41
C ARG A 81 7.46 -13.60 22.37
N THR A 82 7.51 -13.22 21.11
CA THR A 82 7.40 -14.18 20.02
C THR A 82 8.75 -14.92 19.91
N PRO A 83 8.74 -16.23 19.58
CA PRO A 83 9.97 -17.00 19.41
C PRO A 83 10.90 -16.26 18.44
N ALA A 84 12.08 -15.89 18.95
CA ALA A 84 13.06 -15.10 18.21
C ALA A 84 13.41 -15.82 16.90
N GLY A 85 12.95 -15.28 15.78
CA GLY A 85 13.34 -15.76 14.45
C GLY A 85 12.28 -15.76 13.35
N GLN A 86 11.00 -15.40 13.61
CA GLN A 86 9.94 -15.64 12.60
C GLN A 86 8.98 -14.48 12.29
N ALA A 87 8.97 -13.37 13.00
CA ALA A 87 8.04 -12.26 12.72
C ALA A 87 8.63 -11.23 11.73
N THR A 88 7.82 -10.75 10.78
CA THR A 88 8.17 -9.55 9.99
C THR A 88 8.35 -8.38 10.92
N SER A 89 9.45 -7.64 10.77
CA SER A 89 9.65 -6.46 11.59
C SER A 89 8.68 -5.37 11.15
N VAL A 90 7.56 -5.26 11.86
CA VAL A 90 6.58 -4.15 11.73
C VAL A 90 7.09 -2.84 12.33
N ARG A 91 8.37 -2.79 12.76
CA ARG A 91 8.98 -1.66 13.45
C ARG A 91 8.86 -0.33 12.68
N PRO A 92 9.07 -0.25 11.35
CA PRO A 92 8.88 1.01 10.63
C PRO A 92 7.44 1.51 10.69
N LEU A 93 6.46 0.60 10.68
CA LEU A 93 5.04 0.91 10.80
C LEU A 93 4.72 1.44 12.20
N THR A 94 5.22 0.77 13.24
CA THR A 94 5.08 1.23 14.63
C THR A 94 5.70 2.62 14.82
N ALA A 95 6.85 2.90 14.20
CA ALA A 95 7.48 4.21 14.28
C ALA A 95 6.62 5.33 13.66
N VAL A 96 5.94 5.06 12.54
CA VAL A 96 4.98 5.99 11.94
C VAL A 96 3.79 6.21 12.87
N ILE A 97 3.20 5.12 13.38
CA ILE A 97 2.05 5.19 14.30
C ILE A 97 2.40 6.00 15.55
N GLU A 98 3.56 5.75 16.15
CA GLU A 98 4.06 6.49 17.32
C GLU A 98 4.30 7.97 17.02
N THR A 99 4.84 8.28 15.85
CA THR A 99 5.07 9.67 15.44
C THR A 99 3.75 10.41 15.28
N ILE A 100 2.73 9.77 14.69
CA ILE A 100 1.40 10.34 14.55
C ILE A 100 0.74 10.48 15.92
N ARG A 101 0.79 9.43 16.76
CA ARG A 101 0.22 9.44 18.11
C ARG A 101 0.74 10.60 18.95
N LYS A 102 2.05 10.87 18.90
CA LYS A 102 2.66 11.98 19.65
C LYS A 102 2.13 13.36 19.25
N ARG A 103 1.63 13.49 18.01
CA ARG A 103 1.18 14.78 17.45
C ARG A 103 -0.34 14.93 17.46
N HIS A 104 -1.04 13.83 17.24
CA HIS A 104 -2.48 13.72 17.08
C HIS A 104 -3.01 12.65 18.07
N PRO A 105 -2.99 12.92 19.39
CA PRO A 105 -3.38 11.93 20.41
C PRO A 105 -4.82 11.44 20.23
N GLU A 106 -5.71 12.27 19.69
CA GLU A 106 -7.08 11.91 19.35
C GLU A 106 -7.20 10.87 18.23
N LYS A 107 -6.13 10.64 17.45
CA LYS A 107 -6.06 9.63 16.39
C LYS A 107 -5.42 8.32 16.85
N GLU A 108 -4.96 8.21 18.10
CA GLU A 108 -4.25 7.05 18.65
C GLU A 108 -4.99 5.73 18.41
N ALA A 109 -6.26 5.68 18.82
CA ALA A 109 -7.08 4.47 18.73
C ALA A 109 -7.23 3.98 17.28
N SER A 110 -7.31 4.91 16.32
CA SER A 110 -7.51 4.60 14.90
C SER A 110 -6.31 3.90 14.28
N LEU A 111 -5.09 4.30 14.68
CA LEU A 111 -3.85 3.75 14.11
C LEU A 111 -3.33 2.51 14.86
N ALA A 112 -3.71 2.32 16.12
CA ALA A 112 -3.39 1.09 16.85
C ALA A 112 -3.99 -0.17 16.18
N ILE A 113 -5.17 -0.02 15.57
CA ILE A 113 -5.85 -1.08 14.80
C ILE A 113 -5.01 -1.52 13.60
N LEU A 114 -4.36 -0.58 12.92
CA LEU A 114 -3.44 -0.90 11.82
C LEU A 114 -2.25 -1.72 12.31
N ALA A 115 -1.65 -1.39 13.45
CA ALA A 115 -0.56 -2.19 14.01
C ALA A 115 -1.01 -3.63 14.30
N ASP A 116 -2.18 -3.79 14.89
CA ASP A 116 -2.76 -5.09 15.24
C ASP A 116 -3.07 -5.96 14.02
N VAL A 117 -3.68 -5.38 12.97
CA VAL A 117 -3.87 -6.06 11.67
C VAL A 117 -2.54 -6.47 11.06
N LEU A 118 -1.53 -5.59 11.12
CA LEU A 118 -0.25 -5.84 10.50
C LEU A 118 0.56 -6.89 11.26
N ASP A 119 0.44 -6.95 12.58
CA ASP A 119 1.04 -8.03 13.38
C ASP A 119 0.42 -9.39 13.01
N ASP A 120 -0.91 -9.48 12.87
CA ASP A 120 -1.59 -10.70 12.43
C ASP A 120 -1.16 -11.16 11.03
N VAL A 121 -0.95 -10.21 10.10
CA VAL A 121 -0.50 -10.49 8.73
C VAL A 121 1.00 -10.83 8.69
N ALA A 122 1.81 -10.18 9.52
CA ALA A 122 3.26 -10.36 9.61
C ALA A 122 3.68 -11.69 10.28
N ASN A 123 2.82 -12.24 11.12
CA ASN A 123 3.11 -13.47 11.86
C ASN A 123 2.81 -14.72 11.00
N ASP A 124 3.86 -15.22 10.35
CA ASP A 124 3.90 -16.30 9.33
C ASP A 124 3.23 -17.63 9.78
N ALA A 125 3.25 -17.95 11.08
CA ALA A 125 2.71 -19.21 11.58
C ALA A 125 1.18 -19.34 11.42
N THR A 126 0.47 -18.21 11.35
CA THR A 126 -0.99 -18.18 11.32
C THR A 126 -1.57 -17.16 10.36
N ALA A 127 -0.80 -16.56 9.43
CA ALA A 127 -1.22 -15.48 8.52
C ALA A 127 -2.73 -15.49 8.24
N ARG A 128 -3.44 -14.66 9.00
CA ARG A 128 -4.89 -14.61 9.09
C ARG A 128 -5.31 -13.19 8.86
N ILE A 129 -6.24 -13.01 7.93
CA ILE A 129 -6.88 -11.72 7.75
C ILE A 129 -8.21 -11.78 8.50
N ASP A 130 -8.31 -11.02 9.58
CA ASP A 130 -9.55 -10.77 10.31
C ASP A 130 -10.34 -9.67 9.59
N LEU A 131 -11.47 -10.04 8.99
CA LEU A 131 -12.32 -9.09 8.25
C LEU A 131 -12.92 -8.01 9.16
N GLY A 132 -13.13 -8.31 10.44
CA GLY A 132 -13.60 -7.35 11.43
C GLY A 132 -12.54 -6.26 11.68
N LYS A 133 -11.28 -6.65 11.84
CA LYS A 133 -10.18 -5.69 11.97
C LYS A 133 -9.94 -4.89 10.67
N LEU A 134 -10.06 -5.51 9.50
CA LEU A 134 -10.01 -4.78 8.23
C LEU A 134 -11.13 -3.74 8.11
N THR A 135 -12.33 -4.06 8.60
CA THR A 135 -13.45 -3.09 8.63
C THR A 135 -13.09 -1.86 9.47
N GLN A 136 -12.44 -2.06 10.63
CA GLN A 136 -11.97 -0.95 11.46
C GLN A 136 -10.86 -0.12 10.78
N VAL A 137 -10.00 -0.75 9.97
CA VAL A 137 -9.02 -0.02 9.14
C VAL A 137 -9.72 0.85 8.10
N ILE A 138 -10.79 0.35 7.48
CA ILE A 138 -11.61 1.12 6.53
C ILE A 138 -12.24 2.34 7.21
N GLU A 139 -12.83 2.14 8.39
CA GLU A 139 -13.42 3.23 9.18
C GLU A 139 -12.36 4.29 9.53
N THR A 140 -11.17 3.85 9.96
CA THR A 140 -10.02 4.71 10.22
C THR A 140 -9.63 5.52 8.98
N ALA A 141 -9.46 4.87 7.83
CA ALA A 141 -9.15 5.56 6.59
C ALA A 141 -10.21 6.60 6.22
N GLY A 142 -11.49 6.27 6.41
CA GLY A 142 -12.61 7.20 6.20
C GLY A 142 -12.52 8.43 7.11
N GLN A 143 -12.18 8.27 8.38
CA GLN A 143 -12.00 9.39 9.32
C GLN A 143 -10.83 10.30 8.91
N TRP A 144 -9.73 9.73 8.43
CA TRP A 144 -8.57 10.49 7.95
C TRP A 144 -8.88 11.27 6.67
N HIS A 145 -9.56 10.64 5.71
CA HIS A 145 -10.02 11.30 4.49
C HIS A 145 -11.02 12.42 4.78
N GLY A 146 -11.92 12.21 5.75
CA GLY A 146 -12.86 13.22 6.22
C GLY A 146 -12.17 14.46 6.80
N SER A 147 -11.06 14.30 7.51
CA SER A 147 -10.28 15.44 8.03
C SER A 147 -9.49 16.20 6.96
N LEU A 148 -9.09 15.56 5.86
CA LEU A 148 -8.34 16.23 4.79
C LEU A 148 -9.14 17.34 4.09
N GLY A 149 -10.44 17.13 3.90
CA GLY A 149 -11.29 18.06 3.15
C GLY A 149 -11.70 19.33 3.89
N LEU A 150 -11.55 19.37 5.23
CA LEU A 150 -11.90 20.54 6.04
C LEU A 150 -10.68 21.40 6.39
N ASP A 151 -9.50 20.78 6.47
CA ASP A 151 -8.32 21.37 7.10
C ASP A 151 -7.04 21.19 6.26
N GLU A 152 -7.16 21.27 4.93
CA GLU A 152 -6.03 21.14 3.99
C GLU A 152 -4.84 22.05 4.38
N ASP A 153 -5.13 23.30 4.77
CA ASP A 153 -4.14 24.27 5.24
C ASP A 153 -3.44 23.81 6.54
N GLN A 154 -4.16 23.17 7.47
CA GLN A 154 -3.56 22.64 8.69
C GLN A 154 -2.68 21.42 8.39
N ILE A 155 -3.03 20.62 7.39
CA ILE A 155 -2.27 19.42 7.00
C ILE A 155 -1.04 19.79 6.15
N GLU A 156 -1.11 20.86 5.35
CA GLU A 156 0.07 21.45 4.75
C GLU A 156 1.05 22.02 5.79
N GLN A 157 0.51 22.48 6.93
CA GLN A 157 1.27 22.92 8.09
C GLN A 157 1.68 21.76 9.00
N ASP A 158 1.03 20.59 8.91
CA ASP A 158 1.42 19.40 9.65
C ASP A 158 2.79 18.92 9.13
N SER A 159 3.74 18.90 10.05
CA SER A 159 5.08 18.41 9.76
C SER A 159 5.11 16.88 9.61
N SER A 160 4.03 16.14 9.88
CA SER A 160 4.06 14.68 9.84
C SER A 160 4.20 14.20 8.40
N ARG A 161 5.17 13.31 8.17
CA ARG A 161 5.44 12.79 6.84
C ARG A 161 4.23 12.05 6.26
N PHE A 162 3.51 11.31 7.11
CA PHE A 162 2.31 10.59 6.71
C PHE A 162 1.22 11.53 6.19
N ALA A 163 0.90 12.60 6.93
CA ALA A 163 -0.15 13.52 6.51
C ALA A 163 0.20 14.22 5.19
N ARG A 164 1.47 14.62 5.01
CA ARG A 164 1.96 15.18 3.73
C ARG A 164 1.92 14.17 2.58
N MET A 165 2.28 12.91 2.84
CA MET A 165 2.18 11.83 1.85
C MET A 165 0.73 11.58 1.45
N LEU A 166 -0.15 11.45 2.44
CA LEU A 166 -1.58 11.24 2.24
C LEU A 166 -2.22 12.41 1.48
N LEU A 167 -1.86 13.65 1.83
CA LEU A 167 -2.32 14.84 1.11
C LEU A 167 -1.85 14.83 -0.35
N ALA A 168 -0.57 14.56 -0.61
CA ALA A 168 -0.05 14.52 -1.97
C ALA A 168 -0.73 13.44 -2.83
N TYR A 169 -1.00 12.26 -2.24
CA TYR A 169 -1.66 11.17 -2.94
C TYR A 169 -3.13 11.52 -3.22
N ASN A 170 -3.82 12.11 -2.25
CA ASN A 170 -5.18 12.60 -2.44
C ASN A 170 -5.27 13.71 -3.49
N LYS A 171 -4.36 14.69 -3.48
CA LYS A 171 -4.30 15.75 -4.51
C LYS A 171 -4.07 15.16 -5.90
N ALA A 172 -3.12 14.23 -6.03
CA ALA A 172 -2.85 13.57 -7.31
C ALA A 172 -4.06 12.76 -7.82
N TYR A 173 -4.82 12.14 -6.90
CA TYR A 173 -5.98 11.34 -7.27
C TYR A 173 -7.24 12.18 -7.55
N PHE A 174 -7.66 12.99 -6.57
CA PHE A 174 -8.92 13.75 -6.57
C PHE A 174 -8.79 15.22 -6.99
N GLY A 175 -7.62 15.84 -6.84
CA GLY A 175 -7.43 17.30 -6.97
C GLY A 175 -7.03 17.77 -8.37
N ASP A 176 -6.18 17.02 -9.07
CA ASP A 176 -5.66 17.38 -10.41
C ASP A 176 -6.68 17.06 -11.53
N LEU A 177 -7.90 17.58 -11.42
CA LEU A 177 -8.96 17.43 -12.40
C LEU A 177 -8.86 18.49 -13.48
N SER A 178 -8.85 18.05 -14.74
CA SER A 178 -8.89 18.90 -15.92
C SER A 178 -10.21 18.71 -16.66
N PHE A 179 -10.84 19.82 -17.05
CA PHE A 179 -12.12 19.83 -17.75
C PHE A 179 -11.88 20.06 -19.23
N LYS A 180 -12.27 19.10 -20.07
CA LYS A 180 -12.25 19.24 -21.53
C LYS A 180 -13.69 19.34 -22.04
N ALA A 181 -14.03 20.48 -22.61
CA ALA A 181 -15.31 20.67 -23.30
C ALA A 181 -15.12 20.41 -24.80
N ASN A 182 -15.78 19.36 -25.31
CA ASN A 182 -15.82 19.05 -26.73
C ASN A 182 -17.19 19.44 -27.28
N GLN A 183 -17.21 20.33 -28.27
CA GLN A 183 -18.42 20.63 -29.03
C GLN A 183 -18.50 19.69 -30.23
N ILE A 184 -19.57 18.90 -30.29
CA ILE A 184 -19.87 18.03 -31.43
C ILE A 184 -21.04 18.67 -32.16
N SER A 185 -20.77 19.28 -33.32
CA SER A 185 -21.81 19.78 -34.21
C SER A 185 -22.43 18.60 -34.95
N ALA A 186 -23.54 18.07 -34.44
CA ALA A 186 -24.31 17.03 -35.10
C ALA A 186 -25.59 17.65 -35.67
N GLY A 187 -25.55 18.04 -36.95
CA GLY A 187 -26.64 18.24 -37.93
C GLY A 187 -27.91 19.05 -37.60
N ALA A 188 -28.42 18.97 -36.37
CA ALA A 188 -29.61 19.64 -35.91
C ALA A 188 -29.52 20.12 -34.43
N GLY A 189 -28.44 19.84 -33.69
CA GLY A 189 -28.29 20.27 -32.28
C GLY A 189 -26.85 20.55 -31.87
N LEU A 190 -26.69 21.26 -30.74
CA LEU A 190 -25.39 21.50 -30.09
C LEU A 190 -25.20 20.44 -29.02
N ARG A 191 -24.29 19.48 -29.25
CA ARG A 191 -23.89 18.50 -28.23
C ARG A 191 -22.56 18.93 -27.62
N GLY A 192 -22.57 19.26 -26.34
CA GLY A 192 -21.38 19.59 -25.56
C GLY A 192 -21.05 18.44 -24.61
N VAL A 193 -19.91 17.78 -24.78
CA VAL A 193 -19.43 16.77 -23.83
C VAL A 193 -18.37 17.41 -22.95
N VAL A 194 -18.61 17.48 -21.63
CA VAL A 194 -17.60 17.88 -20.65
C VAL A 194 -17.01 16.61 -20.04
N THR A 195 -15.75 16.34 -20.38
CA THR A 195 -15.00 15.22 -19.80
C THR A 195 -14.08 15.73 -18.71
N VAL A 196 -14.19 15.16 -17.51
CA VAL A 196 -13.25 15.40 -16.42
C VAL A 196 -12.15 14.35 -16.48
N THR A 197 -10.92 14.78 -16.68
CA THR A 197 -9.74 13.90 -16.70
C THR A 197 -8.83 14.21 -15.51
N SER A 198 -8.55 13.19 -14.69
CA SER A 198 -7.51 13.26 -13.64
C SER A 198 -6.18 12.80 -14.21
N LYS A 199 -5.06 13.43 -13.81
CA LYS A 199 -3.71 12.90 -14.05
C LYS A 199 -3.45 11.61 -13.27
N GLY A 200 -4.20 11.42 -12.18
CA GLY A 200 -4.16 10.24 -11.34
C GLY A 200 -2.97 10.18 -10.39
N PHE A 201 -3.09 9.25 -9.45
CA PHE A 201 -2.06 8.85 -8.52
C PHE A 201 -1.12 7.85 -9.19
N VAL A 202 0.19 8.09 -9.19
CA VAL A 202 1.19 7.13 -9.66
C VAL A 202 1.85 6.51 -8.45
N ASP A 203 1.70 5.19 -8.29
CA ASP A 203 2.30 4.48 -7.18
C ASP A 203 3.84 4.46 -7.27
N ARG A 204 4.50 4.00 -6.20
CA ARG A 204 5.96 3.90 -6.11
C ARG A 204 6.60 3.13 -7.27
N SER A 205 5.90 2.13 -7.82
CA SER A 205 6.38 1.27 -8.90
C SER A 205 6.08 1.84 -10.29
N GLY A 206 5.41 3.00 -10.38
CA GLY A 206 5.07 3.66 -11.65
C GLY A 206 3.69 3.30 -12.20
N ASN A 207 2.87 2.54 -11.46
CA ASN A 207 1.51 2.22 -11.89
C ASN A 207 0.59 3.42 -11.66
N ALA A 208 -0.06 3.88 -12.73
CA ALA A 208 -1.01 4.98 -12.65
C ALA A 208 -2.42 4.49 -12.29
N LEU A 209 -2.99 5.08 -11.24
CA LEU A 209 -4.38 4.94 -10.83
C LEU A 209 -5.11 6.24 -11.11
N LEU A 210 -6.06 6.14 -12.04
CA LEU A 210 -6.84 7.27 -12.49
C LEU A 210 -8.18 7.28 -11.78
N PHE A 211 -8.57 8.47 -11.30
CA PHE A 211 -9.92 8.70 -10.80
C PHE A 211 -10.93 8.27 -11.86
N PRO A 212 -11.94 7.43 -11.54
CA PRO A 212 -13.07 7.19 -12.42
C PRO A 212 -13.77 8.53 -12.65
N GLY A 213 -13.41 9.20 -13.74
CA GLY A 213 -13.87 10.55 -14.03
C GLY A 213 -15.39 10.64 -14.01
N ILE A 214 -15.89 11.78 -13.53
CA ILE A 214 -17.29 12.15 -13.74
C ILE A 214 -17.34 12.76 -15.15
N SER A 215 -17.96 12.07 -16.10
CA SER A 215 -18.27 12.67 -17.40
C SER A 215 -19.70 13.21 -17.38
N ALA A 216 -19.86 14.46 -17.79
CA ALA A 216 -21.16 15.10 -17.93
C ALA A 216 -21.35 15.46 -19.40
N GLU A 217 -22.37 14.85 -20.00
CA GLU A 217 -22.80 15.13 -21.35
C GLU A 217 -23.99 16.10 -21.30
N ILE A 218 -23.86 17.20 -22.02
CA ILE A 218 -24.90 18.22 -22.19
C ILE A 218 -25.32 18.17 -23.65
N GLU A 219 -26.52 17.64 -23.91
CA GLU A 219 -27.11 17.65 -25.24
C GLU A 219 -28.17 18.76 -25.32
N VAL A 220 -27.95 19.75 -26.18
CA VAL A 220 -28.91 20.80 -26.48
C VAL A 220 -29.61 20.45 -27.79
N SER A 221 -30.84 19.96 -27.66
CA SER A 221 -31.66 19.58 -28.81
C SER A 221 -32.20 20.81 -29.56
N PRO A 222 -32.53 20.69 -30.86
CA PRO A 222 -33.17 21.75 -31.65
C PRO A 222 -34.50 22.25 -31.07
N ALA A 223 -35.15 21.47 -30.20
CA ALA A 223 -36.39 21.83 -29.51
C ALA A 223 -36.17 22.66 -28.22
N ASN A 224 -34.96 23.22 -28.00
CA ASN A 224 -34.54 23.89 -26.77
C ASN A 224 -34.61 23.03 -25.49
N SER A 225 -34.66 21.70 -25.62
CA SER A 225 -34.52 20.81 -24.47
C SER A 225 -33.03 20.58 -24.18
N VAL A 226 -32.65 20.81 -22.92
CA VAL A 226 -31.32 20.50 -22.39
C VAL A 226 -31.41 19.14 -21.73
N ARG A 227 -30.67 18.15 -22.25
CA ARG A 227 -30.53 16.84 -21.63
C ARG A 227 -29.16 16.73 -20.98
N LEU A 228 -29.14 16.66 -19.66
CA LEU A 228 -27.95 16.38 -18.87
C LEU A 228 -27.85 14.87 -18.66
N SER A 229 -26.77 14.24 -19.12
CA SER A 229 -26.46 12.85 -18.82
C SER A 229 -25.11 12.79 -18.10
N ALA A 230 -25.10 12.37 -16.84
CA ALA A 230 -23.86 12.15 -16.09
C ALA A 230 -23.58 10.65 -15.98
N THR A 231 -22.33 10.23 -16.11
CA THR A 231 -21.94 8.85 -15.76
C THR A 231 -22.14 8.63 -14.27
N ALA A 232 -22.78 7.53 -13.91
CA ALA A 232 -22.99 7.15 -12.51
C ALA A 232 -21.65 7.01 -11.79
N VAL A 233 -21.54 7.61 -10.61
CA VAL A 233 -20.38 7.42 -9.73
C VAL A 233 -20.45 6.02 -9.17
N ASP A 234 -19.44 5.21 -9.47
CA ASP A 234 -19.30 3.86 -8.91
C ASP A 234 -18.77 3.96 -7.47
N SER A 235 -19.67 3.82 -6.50
CA SER A 235 -19.32 3.89 -5.08
C SER A 235 -18.30 2.83 -4.68
N GLN A 236 -18.34 1.65 -5.29
CA GLN A 236 -17.43 0.54 -5.00
C GLN A 236 -16.01 0.91 -5.38
N ARG A 237 -15.85 1.50 -6.55
CA ARG A 237 -14.56 1.97 -7.04
C ARG A 237 -14.04 3.13 -6.21
N VAL A 238 -14.88 4.13 -5.92
CA VAL A 238 -14.46 5.29 -5.11
C VAL A 238 -13.99 4.86 -3.72
N SER A 239 -14.72 3.98 -3.03
CA SER A 239 -14.33 3.52 -1.70
C SER A 239 -13.06 2.66 -1.72
N ALA A 240 -12.93 1.78 -2.71
CA ALA A 240 -11.71 0.99 -2.96
C ALA A 240 -10.49 1.90 -3.21
N ASP A 241 -10.65 2.95 -3.99
CA ASP A 241 -9.56 3.87 -4.29
C ASP A 241 -9.18 4.74 -3.09
N LEU A 242 -10.16 5.18 -2.28
CA LEU A 242 -9.90 5.90 -1.03
C LEU A 242 -9.05 5.05 -0.07
N ILE A 243 -9.43 3.79 0.17
CA ILE A 243 -8.66 2.93 1.06
C ILE A 243 -7.27 2.63 0.49
N ARG A 244 -7.16 2.47 -0.84
CA ARG A 244 -5.88 2.28 -1.52
C ARG A 244 -4.96 3.47 -1.33
N VAL A 245 -5.43 4.69 -1.61
CA VAL A 245 -4.66 5.93 -1.43
C VAL A 245 -4.16 6.06 0.01
N PHE A 246 -5.02 5.76 0.98
CA PHE A 246 -4.67 5.80 2.39
C PHE A 246 -3.56 4.81 2.75
N LEU A 247 -3.72 3.53 2.38
CA LEU A 247 -2.74 2.49 2.70
C LEU A 247 -1.43 2.69 1.93
N GLU A 248 -1.48 3.03 0.65
CA GLU A 248 -0.30 3.35 -0.16
C GLU A 248 0.51 4.46 0.54
N ALA A 249 -0.13 5.57 0.95
CA ALA A 249 0.54 6.66 1.67
C ALA A 249 1.12 6.22 3.03
N PHE A 250 0.37 5.40 3.78
CA PHE A 250 0.80 4.90 5.10
C PHE A 250 2.06 4.03 4.98
N PHE A 251 2.02 3.03 4.11
CA PHE A 251 3.15 2.13 3.91
C PHE A 251 4.34 2.80 3.23
N ASP A 252 4.11 3.69 2.26
CA ASP A 252 5.20 4.44 1.64
C ASP A 252 5.88 5.34 2.65
N THR A 253 5.15 5.93 3.58
CA THR A 253 5.73 6.69 4.70
C THR A 253 6.57 5.81 5.62
N ALA A 254 6.12 4.58 5.90
CA ALA A 254 6.78 3.66 6.82
C ALA A 254 8.02 2.99 6.23
N PHE A 255 7.90 2.39 5.05
CA PHE A 255 8.98 1.59 4.46
C PHE A 255 9.94 2.43 3.65
N ARG A 256 9.42 3.40 2.88
CA ARG A 256 10.23 4.26 2.00
C ARG A 256 11.11 3.49 1.02
N VAL A 257 10.61 2.38 0.47
CA VAL A 257 11.29 1.70 -0.65
C VAL A 257 11.52 2.72 -1.78
N PRO A 258 12.66 2.72 -2.48
CA PRO A 258 12.91 3.67 -3.56
C PRO A 258 11.79 3.68 -4.61
N ALA A 259 11.36 4.88 -5.00
CA ALA A 259 10.33 5.09 -6.02
C ALA A 259 10.94 5.30 -7.41
N VAL A 260 10.25 4.85 -8.44
CA VAL A 260 10.63 5.14 -9.82
C VAL A 260 10.40 6.61 -10.16
N HIS A 261 11.14 7.11 -11.14
CA HIS A 261 10.96 8.48 -11.63
C HIS A 261 9.51 8.76 -12.02
N GLY A 262 8.97 9.90 -11.59
CA GLY A 262 7.59 10.32 -11.86
C GLY A 262 6.53 9.79 -10.89
N ALA A 263 6.88 8.91 -9.95
CA ALA A 263 5.97 8.47 -8.89
C ALA A 263 5.48 9.63 -8.02
N THR A 264 4.24 9.56 -7.53
CA THR A 264 3.66 10.63 -6.70
C THR A 264 4.43 10.83 -5.40
N ALA A 265 5.02 9.77 -4.84
CA ALA A 265 5.84 9.81 -3.62
C ALA A 265 6.98 10.84 -3.70
N LEU A 266 7.60 10.99 -4.87
CA LEU A 266 8.74 11.90 -5.09
C LEU A 266 8.35 13.38 -5.03
N ARG A 267 7.05 13.70 -5.09
CA ARG A 267 6.55 15.07 -4.95
C ARG A 267 6.46 15.52 -3.49
N VAL A 268 6.68 14.60 -2.55
CA VAL A 268 6.60 14.84 -1.10
C VAL A 268 7.99 15.15 -0.55
N GLY A 269 8.12 16.29 0.12
CA GLY A 269 9.39 16.73 0.73
C GLY A 269 10.25 17.78 -0.02
N PRO A 270 9.75 18.63 -0.95
CA PRO A 270 10.57 19.71 -1.49
C PRO A 270 10.77 20.90 -0.52
N LYS A 271 10.11 20.90 0.66
CA LYS A 271 10.29 21.93 1.70
C LYS A 271 11.33 21.44 2.73
N SER A 272 12.29 22.32 3.05
CA SER A 272 13.63 22.14 3.65
C SER A 272 13.80 21.40 4.98
N GLN A 273 12.78 20.77 5.57
CA GLN A 273 12.87 20.19 6.92
C GLN A 273 12.96 18.65 6.98
N GLU A 274 12.77 17.91 5.88
CA GLU A 274 12.89 16.45 5.87
C GLU A 274 13.64 15.90 4.66
N SER A 275 14.26 14.73 4.83
CA SER A 275 14.89 13.97 3.74
C SER A 275 13.85 13.61 2.67
N PRO A 276 14.07 13.94 1.39
CA PRO A 276 13.13 13.68 0.30
C PRO A 276 12.88 12.18 0.13
N TYR A 277 11.69 11.80 -0.32
CA TYR A 277 11.38 10.39 -0.60
C TYR A 277 12.45 9.77 -1.51
N PRO A 278 13.00 8.57 -1.20
CA PRO A 278 14.10 8.02 -1.98
C PRO A 278 13.65 7.70 -3.41
N GLU A 279 14.41 8.20 -4.38
CA GLU A 279 14.27 7.88 -5.79
C GLU A 279 15.22 6.74 -6.16
N TYR A 280 14.78 5.87 -7.07
CA TYR A 280 15.64 4.86 -7.64
C TYR A 280 16.67 5.51 -8.57
N ASP A 281 17.94 5.47 -8.17
CA ASP A 281 19.07 5.94 -8.98
C ASP A 281 19.54 4.82 -9.92
N ALA A 282 19.39 5.03 -11.24
CA ALA A 282 19.83 4.09 -12.25
C ALA A 282 21.36 4.07 -12.42
N ASP A 283 22.06 5.15 -12.06
CA ASP A 283 23.51 5.26 -12.16
C ASP A 283 24.21 4.58 -10.97
N HIS A 284 23.56 4.60 -9.80
CA HIS A 284 24.03 3.96 -8.57
C HIS A 284 22.96 3.07 -7.92
N PRO A 285 22.53 1.99 -8.60
CA PRO A 285 21.40 1.20 -8.13
C PRO A 285 21.76 0.39 -6.87
N ILE A 286 20.95 0.53 -5.81
CA ILE A 286 21.03 -0.29 -4.60
C ILE A 286 20.73 -1.76 -4.92
N ILE A 287 19.77 -1.98 -5.82
CA ILE A 287 19.42 -3.28 -6.42
C ILE A 287 19.31 -3.12 -7.93
N PRO A 288 19.60 -4.16 -8.74
CA PRO A 288 19.42 -4.10 -10.18
C PRO A 288 17.98 -3.71 -10.59
N LEU A 289 17.83 -3.06 -11.76
CA LEU A 289 16.52 -2.65 -12.27
C LEU A 289 15.60 -3.87 -12.49
N GLU A 290 16.17 -4.98 -12.92
CA GLU A 290 15.47 -6.25 -13.11
C GLU A 290 14.92 -6.81 -11.80
N ALA A 291 15.66 -6.62 -10.69
CA ALA A 291 15.23 -7.00 -9.35
C ALA A 291 14.07 -6.10 -8.89
N LEU A 292 14.17 -4.79 -9.09
CA LEU A 292 13.08 -3.84 -8.81
C LEU A 292 11.81 -4.19 -9.60
N ALA A 293 11.94 -4.48 -10.90
CA ALA A 293 10.83 -4.88 -11.75
C ALA A 293 10.22 -6.22 -11.33
N ARG A 294 11.03 -7.17 -10.83
CA ARG A 294 10.55 -8.43 -10.28
C ARG A 294 9.76 -8.21 -8.99
N ILE A 295 10.26 -7.38 -8.07
CA ILE A 295 9.56 -7.01 -6.84
C ILE A 295 8.18 -6.43 -7.17
N ALA A 296 8.11 -5.46 -8.09
CA ALA A 296 6.85 -4.84 -8.50
C ALA A 296 5.88 -5.86 -9.13
N ARG A 297 6.38 -6.80 -9.95
CA ARG A 297 5.53 -7.85 -10.54
C ARG A 297 4.99 -8.81 -9.49
N ASP A 298 5.84 -9.23 -8.55
CA ASP A 298 5.47 -10.21 -7.53
C ASP A 298 4.55 -9.59 -6.48
N SER A 299 4.70 -8.29 -6.15
CA SER A 299 3.78 -7.58 -5.28
C SER A 299 2.38 -7.42 -5.89
N MET A 300 2.29 -7.09 -7.18
CA MET A 300 1.01 -7.00 -7.90
C MET A 300 0.30 -8.36 -8.01
N ARG A 301 1.07 -9.46 -8.14
CA ARG A 301 0.50 -10.81 -8.11
C ARG A 301 -0.04 -11.16 -6.73
N ALA A 302 0.69 -10.79 -5.67
CA ALA A 302 0.24 -11.01 -4.31
C ALA A 302 -1.04 -10.19 -4.00
N GLU A 303 -1.10 -8.93 -4.44
CA GLU A 303 -2.31 -8.09 -4.38
C GLU A 303 -3.50 -8.80 -5.02
N ALA A 304 -3.37 -9.21 -6.28
CA ALA A 304 -4.44 -9.84 -7.03
C ALA A 304 -4.90 -11.17 -6.39
N ALA A 305 -3.97 -11.98 -5.88
CA ALA A 305 -4.28 -13.24 -5.21
C ALA A 305 -5.09 -13.00 -3.92
N VAL A 306 -4.65 -12.07 -3.07
CA VAL A 306 -5.33 -11.74 -1.82
C VAL A 306 -6.68 -11.10 -2.07
N THR A 307 -6.77 -10.15 -3.01
CA THR A 307 -8.03 -9.54 -3.42
C THR A 307 -9.02 -10.61 -3.90
N SER A 308 -8.58 -11.57 -4.73
CA SER A 308 -9.45 -12.68 -5.17
C SER A 308 -9.90 -13.56 -3.99
N LEU A 309 -9.00 -13.88 -3.07
CA LEU A 309 -9.30 -14.73 -1.93
C LEU A 309 -10.27 -14.06 -0.96
N VAL A 310 -10.04 -12.79 -0.62
CA VAL A 310 -10.95 -11.98 0.21
C VAL A 310 -12.30 -11.87 -0.48
N GLY A 311 -12.33 -11.61 -1.79
CA GLY A 311 -13.59 -11.53 -2.53
C GLY A 311 -14.38 -12.82 -2.54
N LYS A 312 -13.71 -13.99 -2.65
CA LYS A 312 -14.37 -15.29 -2.50
C LYS A 312 -14.94 -15.48 -1.10
N THR A 313 -14.25 -15.03 -0.07
CA THR A 313 -14.69 -15.22 1.32
C THR A 313 -15.81 -14.26 1.70
N VAL A 314 -15.71 -12.99 1.32
CA VAL A 314 -16.75 -11.99 1.58
C VAL A 314 -18.03 -12.34 0.81
N ARG A 315 -17.91 -12.76 -0.46
CA ARG A 315 -19.07 -13.08 -1.31
C ARG A 315 -19.58 -14.53 -1.14
N GLY A 316 -18.73 -15.48 -0.77
CA GLY A 316 -19.04 -16.92 -0.70
C GLY A 316 -19.13 -17.52 0.70
N GLY A 317 -18.57 -16.87 1.73
CA GLY A 317 -18.53 -17.36 3.12
C GLY A 317 -19.75 -16.99 3.96
N SER A 318 -20.65 -16.16 3.44
CA SER A 318 -21.84 -15.72 4.16
C SER A 318 -23.11 -16.17 3.44
N VAL A 319 -23.97 -16.91 4.14
CA VAL A 319 -25.38 -17.12 3.75
C VAL A 319 -26.14 -15.78 3.76
N PHE A 320 -25.54 -14.74 4.34
CA PHE A 320 -25.92 -13.33 4.28
C PHE A 320 -24.83 -12.53 3.57
N GLY A 321 -24.47 -12.93 2.34
CA GLY A 321 -23.51 -12.22 1.50
C GLY A 321 -23.73 -10.72 1.69
N THR A 322 -22.69 -9.98 2.06
CA THR A 322 -22.82 -8.57 2.36
C THR A 322 -23.51 -7.93 1.16
N GLN A 323 -24.77 -7.49 1.30
CA GLN A 323 -25.50 -6.81 0.21
C GLN A 323 -24.85 -5.48 -0.18
N ASN A 324 -23.72 -5.17 0.46
CA ASN A 324 -22.90 -4.00 0.24
C ASN A 324 -21.63 -4.39 -0.52
N GLU A 325 -21.72 -4.45 -1.85
CA GLU A 325 -20.55 -4.64 -2.74
C GLU A 325 -19.51 -3.53 -2.58
N THR A 326 -19.91 -2.33 -2.12
CA THR A 326 -18.98 -1.24 -1.81
C THR A 326 -18.06 -1.63 -0.65
N LEU A 327 -18.61 -2.23 0.42
CA LEU A 327 -17.80 -2.74 1.53
C LEU A 327 -16.88 -3.89 1.08
N ALA A 328 -17.39 -4.81 0.26
CA ALA A 328 -16.61 -5.93 -0.26
C ALA A 328 -15.40 -5.45 -1.08
N ALA A 329 -15.61 -4.56 -2.05
CA ALA A 329 -14.55 -3.97 -2.86
C ALA A 329 -13.50 -3.22 -2.01
N THR A 330 -13.95 -2.57 -0.94
CA THR A 330 -13.06 -1.85 -0.01
C THR A 330 -12.22 -2.81 0.82
N LEU A 331 -12.81 -3.88 1.36
CA LEU A 331 -12.10 -4.94 2.12
C LEU A 331 -11.07 -5.66 1.24
N GLU A 332 -11.46 -6.00 0.02
CA GLU A 332 -10.60 -6.61 -0.99
C GLU A 332 -9.38 -5.76 -1.31
N THR A 333 -9.59 -4.46 -1.47
CA THR A 333 -8.51 -3.52 -1.76
C THR A 333 -7.62 -3.30 -0.54
N ALA A 334 -8.21 -3.18 0.65
CA ALA A 334 -7.45 -3.02 1.90
C ALA A 334 -6.45 -4.17 2.10
N ALA A 335 -6.95 -5.39 2.03
CA ALA A 335 -6.14 -6.60 2.18
C ALA A 335 -5.07 -6.72 1.08
N GLY A 336 -5.46 -6.51 -0.18
CA GLY A 336 -4.55 -6.59 -1.32
C GLY A 336 -3.39 -5.61 -1.21
N VAL A 337 -3.68 -4.34 -0.90
CA VAL A 337 -2.65 -3.28 -0.80
C VAL A 337 -1.71 -3.52 0.39
N MET A 338 -2.23 -3.99 1.53
CA MET A 338 -1.37 -4.34 2.67
C MET A 338 -0.35 -5.41 2.29
N VAL A 339 -0.80 -6.51 1.67
CA VAL A 339 0.09 -7.60 1.27
C VAL A 339 1.04 -7.15 0.16
N LYS A 340 0.57 -6.38 -0.83
CA LYS A 340 1.42 -5.77 -1.86
C LYS A 340 2.60 -5.04 -1.21
N LYS A 341 2.32 -4.12 -0.29
CA LYS A 341 3.34 -3.26 0.33
C LYS A 341 4.32 -4.01 1.19
N LEU A 342 3.84 -5.01 1.93
CA LEU A 342 4.70 -5.87 2.72
C LEU A 342 5.63 -6.72 1.80
N VAL A 343 5.12 -7.26 0.69
CA VAL A 343 5.93 -8.00 -0.31
C VAL A 343 6.94 -7.08 -1.00
N GLU A 344 6.57 -5.83 -1.30
CA GLU A 344 7.50 -4.85 -1.88
C GLU A 344 8.68 -4.57 -0.96
N HIS A 345 8.41 -4.33 0.32
CA HIS A 345 9.44 -4.05 1.32
C HIS A 345 10.37 -5.24 1.56
N GLU A 346 9.81 -6.42 1.77
CA GLU A 346 10.61 -7.63 1.96
C GLU A 346 11.38 -8.02 0.69
N GLY A 347 10.74 -7.92 -0.47
CA GLY A 347 11.39 -8.19 -1.75
C GLY A 347 12.59 -7.28 -1.97
N PHE A 348 12.43 -5.98 -1.71
CA PHE A 348 13.54 -5.01 -1.79
C PHE A 348 14.68 -5.41 -0.86
N CYS A 349 14.38 -5.70 0.41
CA CYS A 349 15.39 -6.14 1.37
C CYS A 349 16.09 -7.44 0.95
N TYR A 350 15.36 -8.41 0.42
CA TYR A 350 15.91 -9.66 -0.06
C TYR A 350 16.93 -9.43 -1.18
N PHE A 351 16.58 -8.63 -2.19
CA PHE A 351 17.48 -8.33 -3.30
C PHE A 351 18.65 -7.44 -2.87
N GLN A 352 18.45 -6.52 -1.94
CA GLN A 352 19.53 -5.71 -1.38
C GLN A 352 20.59 -6.57 -0.69
N VAL A 353 20.19 -7.62 0.04
CA VAL A 353 21.17 -8.47 0.75
C VAL A 353 21.78 -9.56 -0.13
N THR A 354 21.09 -10.02 -1.17
CA THR A 354 21.55 -11.12 -2.04
C THR A 354 22.28 -10.64 -3.30
N GLU A 355 21.89 -9.49 -3.84
CA GLU A 355 22.39 -8.95 -5.11
C GLU A 355 22.99 -7.54 -4.97
N GLY A 356 22.78 -6.88 -3.82
CA GLY A 356 23.33 -5.54 -3.58
C GLY A 356 24.85 -5.54 -3.64
N LYS A 357 25.41 -4.62 -4.43
CA LYS A 357 26.85 -4.33 -4.35
C LYS A 357 27.13 -3.75 -2.97
N PRO A 358 28.22 -4.15 -2.29
CA PRO A 358 28.64 -3.44 -1.09
C PRO A 358 28.85 -1.98 -1.48
N ILE A 359 28.12 -1.08 -0.81
CA ILE A 359 28.42 0.35 -0.83
C ILE A 359 29.76 0.45 -0.09
N ASN A 360 30.86 0.26 -0.83
CA ASN A 360 32.19 0.37 -0.28
C ASN A 360 32.38 1.81 0.18
N ALA A 361 32.34 1.98 1.49
CA ALA A 361 32.93 3.10 2.19
C ALA A 361 34.46 3.02 2.01
N SER A 362 34.98 3.61 0.94
CA SER A 362 36.28 4.28 0.91
C SER A 362 36.57 4.75 -0.52
N GLY A 363 36.24 6.01 -0.79
CA GLY A 363 37.09 6.78 -1.69
C GLY A 363 38.46 6.89 -1.03
N ASP A 364 39.37 6.02 -1.42
CA ASP A 364 40.80 6.21 -1.17
C ASP A 364 41.36 6.91 -2.41
N PRO A 365 41.70 8.21 -2.35
CA PRO A 365 42.14 8.98 -3.51
C PRO A 365 43.62 8.73 -3.81
N ASN A 366 44.08 7.48 -3.73
CA ASN A 366 45.49 7.17 -3.85
C ASN A 366 45.75 5.84 -4.58
N GLU A 367 45.03 5.59 -5.66
CA GLU A 367 45.52 4.67 -6.68
C GLU A 367 46.21 5.48 -7.78
N THR A 368 47.51 5.67 -7.58
CA THR A 368 48.45 6.22 -8.56
C THR A 368 48.38 5.37 -9.82
N ARG A 369 47.62 5.84 -10.81
CA ARG A 369 47.50 5.19 -12.11
C ARG A 369 48.79 5.41 -12.89
N THR A 370 49.70 4.45 -12.79
CA THR A 370 50.85 4.29 -13.67
C THR A 370 50.34 4.11 -15.10
N ALA A 371 50.73 5.03 -16.00
CA ALA A 371 50.55 4.86 -17.43
C ALA A 371 51.33 3.61 -17.91
N PRO A 372 50.86 2.96 -18.98
CA PRO A 372 51.75 2.96 -20.14
C PRO A 372 51.04 3.14 -21.49
N VAL A 373 51.66 4.02 -22.28
CA VAL A 373 52.11 3.81 -23.68
C VAL A 373 51.02 3.55 -24.74
N GLN A 374 50.87 4.56 -25.61
CA GLN A 374 50.35 4.45 -26.96
C GLN A 374 51.17 3.45 -27.81
N THR A 375 50.49 2.70 -28.68
CA THR A 375 50.73 2.68 -30.14
C THR A 375 49.83 1.63 -30.81
N GLY A 376 49.30 1.94 -31.99
CA GLY A 376 48.76 0.93 -32.90
C GLY A 376 47.51 1.33 -33.66
N SER A 377 47.65 2.26 -34.61
CA SER A 377 46.69 2.44 -35.71
C SER A 377 46.72 1.23 -36.66
N VAL A 378 45.57 0.64 -37.01
CA VAL A 378 45.40 -0.06 -38.30
C VAL A 378 43.99 0.15 -38.83
N THR A 379 43.98 0.57 -40.09
CA THR A 379 42.91 0.92 -41.02
C THR A 379 42.02 -0.26 -41.40
N THR A 380 40.73 0.03 -41.60
CA THR A 380 39.74 -0.79 -42.32
C THR A 380 39.99 -0.78 -43.83
N PRO A 381 39.63 -1.86 -44.55
CA PRO A 381 39.06 -1.75 -45.89
C PRO A 381 37.55 -1.47 -45.84
#